data_AF-A0A6B2QYW4-F1
#
_entry.id   AF-A0A6B2QYW4-F1
#
_cell.length_a   1.000
_cell.length_b   1.000
_cell.length_c   1.000
_cell.angle_alpha   90.00
_cell.angle_beta   90.00
_cell.angle_gamma   90.00
#
_symmetry.space_group_name_H-M   'P 1'
#
loop_
_entity.id
_entity.type
_entity.pdbx_description
1 polymer ?
#
loop_
_entity_poly.entity_id
_entity_poly.type
_entity_poly.pdbx_seq_one_letter_code
_entity_poly.pdbx_strand_id
1 'polypeptide(L)'
;MYEANTVSITDSELAALVSGEQSDDDFWENLQELHDQLMGDSEVNGFRVTDGLPRFRASVDDEEIAFDDLDVDYSESKNTQRVTPKLGAHVLVFEKWSERGTLTCELKHGLDKKKLDLSATAFTLPTGEVRYVVEPYYEDHDFVFGDSWTEVTRTYIVTTDSFIIELNRA
;
A
#
# COMPACT_ATOMS: atom_id res chain seq x y z
N MET A 1 0.86 -3.55 8.56
CA MET A 1 0.52 -3.96 7.18
C MET A 1 0.01 -2.75 6.43
N TYR A 2 0.40 -2.62 5.17
CA TYR A 2 0.02 -1.56 4.26
C TYR A 2 -0.06 -2.17 2.87
N GLU A 3 -1.10 -1.82 2.15
CA GLU A 3 -1.31 -2.16 0.75
C GLU A 3 -1.88 -0.95 0.03
N ALA A 4 -1.40 -0.71 -1.19
CA ALA A 4 -1.97 0.30 -2.05
C ALA A 4 -1.97 -0.12 -3.52
N ASN A 5 -3.00 0.35 -4.23
CA ASN A 5 -3.17 0.21 -5.67
C ASN A 5 -3.59 1.54 -6.26
N THR A 6 -3.12 1.81 -7.48
CA THR A 6 -3.48 3.00 -8.23
C THR A 6 -3.92 2.65 -9.64
N VAL A 7 -4.98 3.30 -10.10
CA VAL A 7 -5.48 3.12 -11.47
C VAL A 7 -5.67 4.49 -12.09
N SER A 8 -5.08 4.70 -13.26
CA SER A 8 -5.34 5.91 -14.05
C SER A 8 -6.74 5.84 -14.63
N ILE A 9 -7.53 6.89 -14.43
CA ILE A 9 -8.93 6.96 -14.88
C ILE A 9 -9.14 8.14 -15.84
N THR A 10 -10.09 7.96 -16.75
CA THR A 10 -10.58 8.95 -17.70
C THR A 10 -11.59 9.92 -17.07
N ASP A 11 -11.87 11.04 -17.75
CA ASP A 11 -12.92 11.99 -17.32
C ASP A 11 -14.30 11.33 -17.22
N SER A 12 -14.60 10.37 -18.09
CA SER A 12 -15.85 9.60 -18.05
C SER A 12 -15.94 8.70 -16.82
N GLU A 13 -14.85 8.02 -16.46
CA GLU A 13 -14.79 7.16 -15.27
C GLU A 13 -14.83 8.00 -13.99
N LEU A 14 -14.14 9.14 -13.96
CA LEU A 14 -14.25 10.13 -12.89
C LEU A 14 -15.72 10.55 -12.67
N ALA A 15 -16.42 10.94 -13.75
CA ALA A 15 -17.82 11.34 -13.65
C ALA A 15 -18.72 10.20 -13.15
N ALA A 16 -18.45 8.97 -13.59
CA ALA A 16 -19.20 7.79 -13.15
C ALA A 16 -18.96 7.49 -11.66
N LEU A 17 -17.72 7.53 -11.17
CA LEU A 17 -17.38 7.34 -9.75
C LEU A 17 -18.03 8.40 -8.85
N VAL A 18 -17.96 9.68 -9.26
CA VAL A 18 -18.58 10.78 -8.50
C VAL A 18 -20.10 10.65 -8.48
N SER A 19 -20.71 10.22 -9.59
CA SER A 19 -22.15 9.94 -9.65
C SER A 19 -22.52 8.73 -8.78
N GLY A 20 -21.69 7.68 -8.77
CA GLY A 20 -21.87 6.50 -7.93
C GLY A 20 -21.85 6.85 -6.43
N GLU A 21 -20.93 7.72 -6.00
CA GLU A 21 -20.85 8.19 -4.61
C GLU A 21 -22.12 8.94 -4.17
N GLN A 22 -22.83 9.56 -5.11
CA GLN A 22 -24.06 10.33 -4.85
C GLN A 22 -25.35 9.54 -5.05
N SER A 23 -25.28 8.34 -5.63
CA SER A 23 -26.45 7.48 -5.88
C SER A 23 -26.88 6.72 -4.62
N ASP A 24 -28.07 6.10 -4.66
CA ASP A 24 -28.50 5.11 -3.69
C ASP A 24 -28.20 3.67 -4.15
N ASP A 25 -27.81 3.49 -5.42
CA ASP A 25 -27.49 2.19 -6.03
C ASP A 25 -26.14 1.64 -5.53
N ASP A 26 -25.87 0.36 -5.85
CA ASP A 26 -24.57 -0.27 -5.60
C ASP A 26 -23.47 0.47 -6.36
N PHE A 27 -22.43 0.89 -5.63
CA PHE A 27 -21.39 1.79 -6.13
C PHE A 27 -20.63 1.17 -7.32
N TRP A 28 -20.36 -0.14 -7.27
CA TRP A 28 -19.52 -0.81 -8.26
C TRP A 28 -20.27 -1.48 -9.41
N GLU A 29 -21.61 -1.49 -9.40
CA GLU A 29 -22.43 -2.26 -10.36
C GLU A 29 -22.06 -2.00 -11.83
N ASN A 30 -21.84 -0.72 -12.19
CA ASN A 30 -21.46 -0.31 -13.55
C ASN A 30 -19.97 0.02 -13.68
N LEU A 31 -19.18 -0.27 -12.66
CA LEU A 31 -17.75 0.03 -12.55
C LEU A 31 -16.92 -1.23 -12.22
N GLN A 32 -17.47 -2.42 -12.46
CA GLN A 32 -16.85 -3.69 -12.09
C GLN A 32 -15.45 -3.87 -12.70
N GLU A 33 -15.25 -3.50 -13.97
CA GLU A 33 -13.94 -3.62 -14.61
C GLU A 33 -12.89 -2.73 -13.91
N LEU A 34 -13.28 -1.52 -13.51
CA LEU A 34 -12.41 -0.60 -12.79
C LEU A 34 -12.15 -1.09 -11.36
N HIS A 35 -13.16 -1.64 -10.70
CA HIS A 35 -13.03 -2.27 -9.40
C HIS A 35 -12.06 -3.46 -9.45
N ASP A 36 -12.19 -4.34 -10.43
CA ASP A 36 -11.34 -5.52 -10.59
C ASP A 36 -9.89 -5.12 -10.88
N GLN A 37 -9.67 -4.03 -11.63
CA GLN A 37 -8.33 -3.46 -11.82
C GLN A 37 -7.76 -2.88 -10.52
N LEU A 38 -8.57 -2.15 -9.76
CA LEU A 38 -8.15 -1.54 -8.49
C LEU A 38 -7.85 -2.59 -7.41
N MET A 39 -8.61 -3.68 -7.38
CA MET A 39 -8.46 -4.79 -6.43
C MET A 39 -7.56 -5.92 -6.95
N GLY A 40 -6.86 -5.68 -8.07
CA GLY A 40 -5.87 -6.60 -8.61
C GLY A 40 -4.61 -6.71 -7.75
N ASP A 41 -3.54 -7.25 -8.34
CA ASP A 41 -2.26 -7.42 -7.67
C ASP A 41 -1.77 -6.10 -7.06
N SER A 42 -1.38 -6.15 -5.79
CA SER A 42 -0.95 -4.98 -5.04
C SER A 42 0.30 -4.35 -5.65
N GLU A 43 0.28 -3.05 -5.95
CA GLU A 43 1.47 -2.31 -6.38
C GLU A 43 2.52 -2.24 -5.26
N VAL A 44 2.07 -2.17 -4.01
CA VAL A 44 2.91 -2.25 -2.83
C VAL A 44 2.17 -3.00 -1.73
N ASN A 45 2.85 -3.91 -1.03
CA ASN A 45 2.25 -4.69 0.04
C ASN A 45 3.30 -5.10 1.09
N GLY A 46 3.12 -4.72 2.35
CA GLY A 46 4.02 -5.16 3.41
C GLY A 46 3.83 -4.41 4.72
N PHE A 47 4.90 -4.27 5.51
CA PHE A 47 4.85 -3.61 6.81
C PHE A 47 5.10 -2.11 6.70
N ARG A 48 4.07 -1.32 7.00
CA ARG A 48 4.17 0.15 7.06
C ARG A 48 5.23 0.62 8.05
N VAL A 49 5.99 1.62 7.65
CA VAL A 49 6.82 2.46 8.52
C VAL A 49 6.05 3.73 8.86
N THR A 50 5.99 4.07 10.15
CA THR A 50 5.22 5.21 10.66
C THR A 50 6.10 6.07 11.56
N ASP A 51 6.08 7.39 11.37
CA ASP A 51 6.90 8.36 12.10
C ASP A 51 8.41 8.13 11.98
N GLY A 52 8.87 7.68 10.81
CA GLY A 52 10.29 7.38 10.55
C GLY A 52 10.86 6.26 11.37
N LEU A 53 10.01 5.34 11.84
CA LEU A 53 10.41 4.15 12.56
C LEU A 53 9.62 2.94 12.05
N PRO A 54 10.29 1.82 11.70
CA PRO A 54 9.60 0.57 11.45
C PRO A 54 8.93 0.11 12.74
N ARG A 55 7.60 0.02 12.75
CA ARG A 55 6.79 -0.38 13.92
C ARG A 55 6.45 -1.86 13.93
N PHE A 56 7.38 -2.71 13.53
CA PHE A 56 7.22 -4.16 13.55
C PHE A 56 8.48 -4.80 14.14
N ARG A 57 8.40 -6.09 14.44
CA ARG A 57 9.54 -6.91 14.87
C ARG A 57 9.66 -8.08 13.91
N ALA A 58 10.88 -8.41 13.53
CA ALA A 58 11.19 -9.55 12.69
C ALA A 58 12.24 -10.40 13.40
N SER A 59 12.04 -11.72 13.40
CA SER A 59 12.98 -12.66 14.00
C SER A 59 12.91 -14.00 13.30
N VAL A 60 14.04 -14.70 13.27
CA VAL A 60 14.15 -16.07 12.74
C VAL A 60 14.74 -16.96 13.82
N ASP A 61 14.02 -18.00 14.23
CA ASP A 61 14.41 -18.86 15.37
C ASP A 61 14.80 -18.06 16.63
N ASP A 62 13.96 -17.08 17.00
CA ASP A 62 14.18 -16.15 18.12
C ASP A 62 15.42 -15.21 17.98
N GLU A 63 16.13 -15.23 16.85
CA GLU A 63 17.17 -14.26 16.51
C GLU A 63 16.52 -13.05 15.79
N GLU A 64 16.55 -11.87 16.40
CA GLU A 64 16.00 -10.63 15.83
C GLU A 64 16.79 -10.19 14.60
N ILE A 65 16.09 -9.79 13.53
CA ILE A 65 16.69 -9.18 12.35
C ILE A 65 16.88 -7.68 12.64
N ALA A 66 18.12 -7.21 12.53
CA ALA A 66 18.43 -5.81 12.78
C ALA A 66 17.95 -4.92 11.61
N PHE A 67 17.27 -3.81 11.93
CA PHE A 67 16.83 -2.85 10.91
C PHE A 67 17.93 -1.90 10.44
N ASP A 68 19.05 -1.82 11.15
CA ASP A 68 20.18 -0.96 10.79
C ASP A 68 20.80 -1.34 9.43
N ASP A 69 20.54 -2.58 8.96
CA ASP A 69 21.00 -3.09 7.67
C ASP A 69 20.07 -2.71 6.50
N LEU A 70 18.86 -2.21 6.78
CA LEU A 70 17.99 -1.62 5.77
C LEU A 70 18.56 -0.24 5.40
N ASP A 71 19.30 -0.14 4.29
CA ASP A 71 19.91 1.08 3.76
C ASP A 71 18.86 2.10 3.25
N VAL A 72 17.93 2.48 4.12
CA VAL A 72 16.78 3.35 3.84
C VAL A 72 16.68 4.42 4.91
N ASP A 73 16.78 5.67 4.48
CA ASP A 73 16.49 6.80 5.36
C ASP A 73 14.97 7.00 5.49
N TYR A 74 14.41 6.48 6.59
CA TYR A 74 13.00 6.64 6.91
C TYR A 74 12.62 8.07 7.36
N SER A 75 13.56 9.02 7.43
CA SER A 75 13.29 10.40 7.83
C SER A 75 12.22 11.07 6.96
N GLU A 76 12.14 10.69 5.68
CA GLU A 76 11.16 11.21 4.75
C GLU A 76 9.72 10.80 5.09
N SER A 77 9.53 9.64 5.74
CA SER A 77 8.20 9.19 6.18
C SER A 77 7.59 10.06 7.30
N LYS A 78 8.40 10.88 7.99
CA LYS A 78 7.93 11.89 8.95
C LYS A 78 7.37 13.12 8.26
N ASN A 79 7.74 13.36 7.00
CA ASN A 79 7.38 14.56 6.25
C ASN A 79 6.20 14.26 5.33
N THR A 80 4.99 14.53 5.82
CA THR A 80 3.75 14.41 5.05
C THR A 80 3.51 15.56 4.06
N GLN A 81 4.24 16.68 4.20
CA GLN A 81 4.16 17.80 3.27
C GLN A 81 5.16 17.65 2.13
N ARG A 82 4.76 16.93 1.09
CA ARG A 82 5.51 16.88 -0.17
C ARG A 82 4.72 17.52 -1.29
N VAL A 83 5.46 18.02 -2.29
CA VAL A 83 4.90 18.64 -3.49
C VAL A 83 4.10 17.57 -4.24
N THR A 84 2.80 17.81 -4.44
CA THR A 84 1.95 16.90 -5.22
C THR A 84 2.52 16.74 -6.63
N PRO A 85 2.75 15.51 -7.10
CA PRO A 85 3.23 15.24 -8.44
C PRO A 85 2.30 15.85 -9.48
N LYS A 86 2.86 16.33 -10.59
CA LYS A 86 2.06 16.72 -11.74
C LYS A 86 1.53 15.45 -12.43
N LEU A 87 0.25 15.16 -12.26
CA LEU A 87 -0.38 13.97 -12.83
C LEU A 87 -0.74 14.18 -14.31
N GLY A 88 -0.55 13.14 -15.11
CA GLY A 88 -0.95 13.12 -16.53
C GLY A 88 -2.40 12.68 -16.76
N ALA A 89 -3.03 12.07 -15.75
CA ALA A 89 -4.41 11.61 -15.72
C ALA A 89 -4.95 11.70 -14.28
N HIS A 90 -6.27 11.58 -14.13
CA HIS A 90 -6.86 11.37 -12.81
C HIS A 90 -6.47 9.97 -12.32
N VAL A 91 -6.30 9.80 -11.00
CA VAL A 91 -5.87 8.53 -10.43
C VAL A 91 -6.84 8.11 -9.33
N LEU A 92 -7.45 6.95 -9.49
CA LEU A 92 -8.18 6.25 -8.43
C LEU A 92 -7.17 5.51 -7.57
N VAL A 93 -7.27 5.69 -6.26
CA VAL A 93 -6.35 5.13 -5.28
C VAL A 93 -7.13 4.31 -4.27
N PHE A 94 -6.64 3.11 -4.01
CA PHE A 94 -7.05 2.27 -2.90
C PHE A 94 -5.87 2.13 -1.94
N GLU A 95 -6.10 2.41 -0.66
CA GLU A 95 -5.14 2.16 0.41
C GLU A 95 -5.82 1.36 1.52
N LYS A 96 -5.15 0.33 2.05
CA LYS A 96 -5.54 -0.30 3.30
C LYS A 96 -4.35 -0.52 4.20
N TRP A 97 -4.54 -0.35 5.51
CA TRP A 97 -3.46 -0.54 6.47
C TRP A 97 -3.93 -0.91 7.87
N SER A 98 -2.96 -1.36 8.65
CA SER A 98 -3.11 -1.76 10.05
C SER A 98 -1.78 -1.62 10.76
N GLU A 99 -1.80 -1.05 11.96
CA GLU A 99 -0.62 -0.95 12.84
C GLU A 99 -0.44 -2.24 13.67
N ARG A 100 -1.33 -3.23 13.53
CA ARG A 100 -1.35 -4.47 14.33
C ARG A 100 -1.10 -5.75 13.52
N GLY A 101 -0.81 -5.61 12.23
CA GLY A 101 -0.55 -6.78 11.40
C GLY A 101 0.66 -7.57 11.89
N THR A 102 0.52 -8.89 11.95
CA THR A 102 1.59 -9.83 12.29
C THR A 102 1.67 -10.86 11.17
N LEU A 103 2.88 -11.19 10.72
CA LEU A 103 3.14 -12.32 9.84
C LEU A 103 4.05 -13.30 10.58
N THR A 104 3.67 -14.56 10.59
CA THR A 104 4.54 -15.64 11.04
C THR A 104 4.67 -16.63 9.91
N CYS A 105 5.90 -16.94 9.52
CA CYS A 105 6.20 -17.98 8.53
C CYS A 105 7.07 -19.06 9.16
N GLU A 106 6.79 -20.32 8.83
CA GLU A 106 7.63 -21.44 9.22
C GLU A 106 8.52 -21.84 8.03
N LEU A 107 9.83 -21.80 8.23
CA LEU A 107 10.79 -22.28 7.23
C LEU A 107 10.80 -23.81 7.23
N LYS A 108 10.58 -24.41 6.05
CA LYS A 108 10.67 -25.87 5.87
C LYS A 108 12.09 -26.36 6.14
N HIS A 109 12.19 -27.61 6.62
CA HIS A 109 13.47 -28.26 6.87
C HIS A 109 14.38 -28.22 5.63
N GLY A 110 15.62 -27.77 5.81
CA GLY A 110 16.62 -27.67 4.74
C GLY A 110 16.72 -26.29 4.08
N LEU A 111 15.83 -25.34 4.40
CA LEU A 111 16.00 -23.94 4.03
C LEU A 111 17.02 -23.25 4.96
N ASP A 112 17.82 -22.35 4.40
CA ASP A 112 18.85 -21.62 5.14
C ASP A 112 18.26 -20.35 5.73
N LYS A 113 18.14 -20.32 7.06
CA LYS A 113 17.57 -19.19 7.79
C LYS A 113 18.28 -17.86 7.53
N LYS A 114 19.56 -17.87 7.15
CA LYS A 114 20.34 -16.66 6.84
C LYS A 114 19.93 -15.99 5.53
N LYS A 115 19.11 -16.66 4.72
CA LYS A 115 18.61 -16.14 3.45
C LYS A 115 17.26 -15.45 3.58
N LEU A 116 16.62 -15.56 4.76
CA LEU A 116 15.45 -14.76 5.09
C LEU A 116 15.93 -13.41 5.59
N ASP A 117 15.51 -12.35 4.91
CA ASP A 117 15.90 -10.99 5.23
C ASP A 117 14.76 -10.02 4.91
N LEU A 118 15.00 -8.72 5.09
CA LEU A 118 14.04 -7.67 4.87
C LEU A 118 14.51 -6.73 3.75
N SER A 119 13.58 -6.32 2.89
CA SER A 119 13.76 -5.25 1.92
C SER A 119 12.84 -4.09 2.26
N ALA A 120 13.21 -2.88 1.87
CA ALA A 120 12.40 -1.70 2.13
C ALA A 120 12.15 -0.92 0.84
N THR A 121 10.87 -0.64 0.58
CA THR A 121 10.38 0.01 -0.64
C THR A 121 9.76 1.35 -0.28
N ALA A 122 10.13 2.40 -1.01
CA ALA A 122 9.49 3.71 -0.94
C ALA A 122 8.48 3.85 -2.08
N PHE A 123 7.21 4.04 -1.73
CA PHE A 123 6.11 4.24 -2.66
C PHE A 123 5.59 5.68 -2.55
N THR A 124 5.51 6.40 -3.66
CA THR A 124 4.99 7.78 -3.66
C THR A 124 3.56 7.77 -4.19
N LEU A 125 2.61 8.13 -3.32
CA LEU A 125 1.21 8.23 -3.68
C LEU A 125 0.99 9.38 -4.67
N PRO A 126 -0.10 9.34 -5.46
CA PRO A 126 -0.47 10.45 -6.35
C PRO A 126 -0.72 11.78 -5.62
N THR A 127 -0.99 11.75 -4.32
CA THR A 127 -1.06 12.94 -3.45
C THR A 127 0.30 13.60 -3.19
N GLY A 128 1.39 12.87 -3.43
CA GLY A 128 2.77 13.22 -3.10
C GLY A 128 3.26 12.64 -1.78
N GLU A 129 2.38 12.06 -0.96
CA GLU A 129 2.78 11.39 0.27
C GLU A 129 3.65 10.16 -0.04
N VAL A 130 4.77 10.03 0.69
CA VAL A 130 5.64 8.85 0.58
C VAL A 130 5.29 7.86 1.68
N ARG A 131 5.10 6.61 1.27
CA ARG A 131 4.83 5.45 2.11
C ARG A 131 6.05 4.55 2.04
N TYR A 132 6.61 4.23 3.19
CA TYR A 132 7.68 3.26 3.30
C TYR A 132 7.08 1.95 3.79
N VAL A 133 7.42 0.88 3.09
CA VAL A 133 6.95 -0.46 3.34
C VAL A 133 8.16 -1.38 3.45
N VAL A 134 8.15 -2.26 4.44
CA VAL A 134 9.18 -3.28 4.61
C VAL A 134 8.58 -4.65 4.31
N GLU A 135 9.28 -5.43 3.52
CA GLU A 135 8.83 -6.70 2.97
C GLU A 135 9.85 -7.78 3.36
N PRO A 136 9.43 -8.92 3.94
CA PRO A 136 10.31 -10.05 4.07
C PRO A 136 10.50 -10.70 2.70
N TYR A 137 11.73 -11.13 2.44
CA TYR A 137 12.06 -11.92 1.26
C TYR A 137 12.95 -13.09 1.66
N TYR A 138 12.94 -14.14 0.84
CA TYR A 138 13.86 -15.27 0.94
C TYR A 138 14.61 -15.40 -0.38
N GLU A 139 15.94 -15.22 -0.37
CA GLU A 139 16.76 -15.14 -1.57
C GLU A 139 16.33 -14.00 -2.53
N ASP A 140 15.73 -14.35 -3.67
CA ASP A 140 15.21 -13.47 -4.70
C ASP A 140 13.68 -13.55 -4.80
N HIS A 141 13.03 -14.08 -3.76
CA HIS A 141 11.60 -14.28 -3.70
C HIS A 141 10.95 -13.48 -2.57
N ASP A 142 10.11 -12.53 -2.96
CA ASP A 142 9.25 -11.80 -2.03
C ASP A 142 8.14 -12.71 -1.49
N PHE A 143 7.75 -12.47 -0.24
CA PHE A 143 6.63 -13.18 0.34
C PHE A 143 5.31 -12.62 -0.19
N VAL A 144 4.44 -13.51 -0.65
CA VAL A 144 3.05 -13.14 -0.95
C VAL A 144 2.29 -13.05 0.36
N PHE A 145 1.90 -11.83 0.72
CA PHE A 145 1.03 -11.60 1.86
C PHE A 145 -0.39 -12.05 1.52
N GLY A 146 -0.96 -12.94 2.33
CA GLY A 146 -2.39 -13.26 2.27
C GLY A 146 -3.25 -12.16 2.91
N ASP A 147 -4.54 -12.44 3.10
CA ASP A 147 -5.47 -11.54 3.78
C ASP A 147 -4.91 -11.08 5.13
N SER A 148 -4.50 -9.82 5.18
CA SER A 148 -3.95 -9.22 6.38
C SER A 148 -5.02 -8.46 7.14
N TRP A 149 -4.86 -8.43 8.47
CA TRP A 149 -5.75 -7.65 9.33
C TRP A 149 -5.75 -6.20 8.87
N THR A 150 -6.94 -5.68 8.54
CA THR A 150 -7.14 -4.32 8.05
C THR A 150 -7.85 -3.49 9.13
N GLU A 151 -7.26 -2.37 9.52
CA GLU A 151 -7.87 -1.43 10.48
C GLU A 151 -8.50 -0.24 9.76
N VAL A 152 -7.87 0.19 8.66
CA VAL A 152 -8.30 1.34 7.87
C VAL A 152 -8.25 0.97 6.40
N THR A 153 -9.30 1.35 5.68
CA THR A 153 -9.39 1.29 4.23
C THR A 153 -9.80 2.67 3.73
N ARG A 154 -9.24 3.11 2.62
CA ARG A 154 -9.61 4.33 1.92
C ARG A 154 -9.61 4.10 0.42
N THR A 155 -10.63 4.66 -0.22
CA THR A 155 -10.71 4.77 -1.67
C THR A 155 -10.95 6.22 -2.02
N TYR A 156 -10.10 6.81 -2.85
CA TYR A 156 -10.19 8.21 -3.20
C TYR A 156 -9.62 8.48 -4.58
N ILE A 157 -9.98 9.63 -5.15
CA ILE A 157 -9.49 10.07 -6.45
C ILE A 157 -8.56 11.25 -6.22
N VAL A 158 -7.37 11.21 -6.84
CA VAL A 158 -6.51 12.39 -7.00
C VAL A 158 -6.68 12.90 -8.43
N THR A 159 -7.18 14.12 -8.55
CA THR A 159 -7.45 14.72 -9.84
C THR A 159 -6.19 15.35 -10.45
N THR A 160 -6.22 15.61 -11.76
CA THR A 160 -5.11 16.24 -12.49
C THR A 160 -4.76 17.64 -11.98
N ASP A 161 -5.72 18.33 -11.36
CA ASP A 161 -5.58 19.59 -10.65
C ASP A 161 -5.31 19.45 -9.14
N SER A 162 -4.94 18.24 -8.70
CA SER A 162 -4.50 17.91 -7.34
C SER A 162 -5.58 18.05 -6.26
N PHE A 163 -6.87 17.99 -6.62
CA PHE A 163 -7.93 17.82 -5.64
C PHE A 163 -8.10 16.35 -5.27
N ILE A 164 -8.50 16.12 -4.03
CA ILE A 164 -8.80 14.79 -3.50
C ILE A 164 -10.32 14.67 -3.35
N ILE A 165 -10.90 13.63 -3.93
CA ILE A 165 -12.31 13.27 -3.79
C ILE A 165 -12.37 11.94 -3.04
N GLU A 166 -12.82 11.96 -1.79
CA GLU A 166 -13.03 10.75 -1.00
C GLU A 166 -14.28 10.00 -1.50
N LEU A 167 -14.16 8.68 -1.67
CA LEU A 167 -15.25 7.79 -2.07
C LEU A 167 -15.59 6.91 -0.87
N ASN A 168 -16.58 7.31 -0.07
CA ASN A 168 -16.90 6.64 1.19
C ASN A 168 -17.84 5.45 1.00
N ARG A 169 -18.51 5.37 -0.16
CA ARG A 169 -19.40 4.25 -0.51
C ARG A 169 -18.69 3.15 -1.30
N ALA A 170 -17.46 3.41 -1.73
CA ALA A 170 -16.59 2.49 -2.45
C ALA A 170 -16.07 1.35 -1.57
#